data_AF-A0A3P7NBZ5-F1
#
_entry.id   AF-A0A3P7NBZ5-F1
#
_cell.length_a   1.000
_cell.length_b   1.000
_cell.length_c   1.000
_cell.angle_alpha   90.00
_cell.angle_beta   90.00
_cell.angle_gamma   90.00
#
_symmetry.space_group_name_H-M   'P 1'
#
loop_
_entity.id
_entity.type
_entity.pdbx_description
1 polymer ?
#
loop_
_entity_poly.entity_id
_entity_poly.type
_entity_poly.pdbx_seq_one_letter_code
_entity_poly.pdbx_strand_id
1 'polypeptide(L)'
;MANQRQTGGLMPLSELIEAVNRNRGSRQAEASQDDVVRAIKKLRCLGSGFTLIDLPGSGQLVQSVPGEMNMDQTKVLGLAESSGACVSRTGNDKLCFYFTNLRFSWTEERALAALNYLLQEGMAWIDDENGSGSTSYWFPSLFKITSKSTKV
;
A
#
# COMPACT_ATOMS: atom_id res chain seq x y z
N MET A 1 -3.04 -10.58 12.54
CA MET A 1 -4.15 -9.93 11.79
C MET A 1 -4.41 -10.70 10.50
N ALA A 2 -5.66 -10.80 10.03
CA ALA A 2 -6.05 -11.71 8.93
C ALA A 2 -5.33 -11.45 7.60
N ASN A 3 -5.07 -10.18 7.24
CA ASN A 3 -4.45 -9.82 5.94
C ASN A 3 -2.93 -9.61 5.99
N GLN A 4 -2.32 -9.77 7.17
CA GLN A 4 -0.88 -9.50 7.37
C GLN A 4 0.03 -10.33 6.48
N ARG A 5 -0.35 -11.59 6.21
CA ARG A 5 0.45 -12.51 5.38
C ARG A 5 0.43 -12.15 3.88
N GLN A 6 -0.56 -11.37 3.44
CA GLN A 6 -0.79 -11.10 2.03
C GLN A 6 -0.43 -9.66 1.64
N THR A 7 -0.70 -8.69 2.51
CA THR A 7 -0.53 -7.26 2.20
C THR A 7 0.56 -6.57 3.03
N GLY A 8 1.33 -7.33 3.83
CA GLY A 8 2.34 -6.77 4.74
C GLY A 8 1.75 -5.89 5.85
N GLY A 9 0.43 -5.97 6.07
CA GLY A 9 -0.27 -5.15 7.07
C GLY A 9 -0.71 -3.77 6.58
N LEU A 10 -0.61 -3.49 5.27
CA LEU A 10 -1.20 -2.30 4.64
C LEU A 10 -2.61 -2.59 4.11
N MET A 11 -3.51 -1.62 4.28
CA MET A 11 -4.87 -1.67 3.74
C MET A 11 -5.38 -0.26 3.41
N PRO A 12 -6.05 -0.04 2.27
CA PRO A 12 -6.73 1.22 1.97
C PRO A 12 -7.82 1.54 3.00
N LEU A 13 -7.95 2.81 3.39
CA LEU A 13 -8.96 3.22 4.35
C LEU A 13 -10.39 2.91 3.88
N SER A 14 -10.66 3.05 2.57
CA SER A 14 -11.95 2.70 1.97
C SER A 14 -12.28 1.21 2.15
N GLU A 15 -11.32 0.33 1.86
CA GLU A 15 -11.48 -1.12 2.04
C GLU A 15 -11.66 -1.48 3.52
N LEU A 16 -10.96 -0.81 4.42
CA LEU A 16 -11.13 -1.00 5.85
C LEU A 16 -12.55 -0.63 6.31
N ILE A 17 -13.10 0.50 5.83
CA ILE A 17 -14.47 0.91 6.15
C ILE A 17 -15.48 -0.14 5.67
N GLU A 18 -15.32 -0.63 4.43
CA GLU A 18 -16.18 -1.69 3.89
C GLU A 18 -16.07 -2.99 4.70
N ALA A 19 -14.85 -3.40 5.08
CA ALA A 19 -14.62 -4.59 5.89
C ALA A 19 -15.23 -4.47 7.29
N VAL A 20 -15.12 -3.29 7.92
CA VAL A 20 -15.73 -2.99 9.22
C VAL A 20 -17.24 -3.04 9.12
N ASN A 21 -17.84 -2.39 8.11
CA ASN A 21 -19.28 -2.39 7.92
C ASN A 21 -19.83 -3.78 7.57
N ARG A 22 -19.09 -4.60 6.82
CA ARG A 22 -19.45 -5.98 6.52
C ARG A 22 -19.51 -6.87 7.77
N ASN A 23 -18.63 -6.64 8.73
CA ASN A 23 -18.56 -7.41 9.97
C ASN A 23 -19.48 -6.87 11.07
N ARG A 24 -20.17 -5.74 10.85
CA ARG A 24 -21.16 -5.20 11.79
C ARG A 24 -22.49 -5.92 11.65
N GLY A 25 -23.14 -6.17 12.78
CA GLY A 25 -24.49 -6.74 12.81
C GLY A 25 -25.53 -5.73 12.34
N SER A 26 -26.65 -6.21 11.79
CA SER A 26 -27.74 -5.40 11.20
C SER A 26 -28.37 -4.34 12.12
N ARG A 27 -28.08 -4.38 13.44
CA ARG A 27 -28.58 -3.44 14.45
C ARG A 27 -27.58 -2.33 14.81
N GLN A 28 -26.38 -2.33 14.24
CA GLN A 28 -25.36 -1.32 14.52
C GLN A 28 -25.34 -0.27 13.41
N ALA A 29 -25.15 1.00 13.78
CA ALA A 29 -24.96 2.08 12.82
C ALA A 29 -23.73 1.82 11.94
N GLU A 30 -23.82 2.24 10.67
CA GLU A 30 -22.68 2.20 9.75
C GLU A 30 -21.55 3.08 10.27
N ALA A 31 -20.31 2.60 10.14
CA ALA A 31 -19.12 3.37 10.49
C ALA A 31 -18.85 4.40 9.40
N SER A 32 -18.74 5.67 9.78
CA SER A 32 -18.25 6.72 8.89
C SER A 32 -16.72 6.69 8.80
N GLN A 33 -16.18 7.31 7.76
CA GLN A 33 -14.74 7.51 7.60
C GLN A 33 -14.12 8.24 8.80
N ASP A 34 -14.78 9.27 9.34
CA ASP A 34 -14.27 10.01 10.51
C ASP A 34 -14.20 9.12 11.75
N ASP A 35 -15.18 8.22 11.93
CA ASP A 35 -15.20 7.29 13.07
C ASP A 35 -14.01 6.34 13.02
N VAL A 36 -13.69 5.81 11.83
CA VAL A 36 -12.54 4.90 11.64
C VAL A 36 -11.23 5.64 11.84
N VAL A 37 -11.07 6.84 11.26
CA VAL A 37 -9.86 7.67 11.45
C VAL A 37 -9.66 8.04 12.92
N ARG A 38 -10.75 8.43 13.62
CA ARG A 38 -10.71 8.75 15.04
C ARG A 38 -10.39 7.52 15.89
N ALA A 39 -10.94 6.36 15.55
CA ALA A 39 -10.64 5.10 16.22
C ALA A 39 -9.15 4.76 16.10
N ILE A 40 -8.58 4.84 14.89
CA ILE A 40 -7.15 4.59 14.67
C ILE A 40 -6.27 5.57 15.48
N LYS A 41 -6.62 6.86 15.47
CA LYS A 41 -5.91 7.88 16.28
C LYS A 41 -5.95 7.56 17.78
N LYS A 42 -7.05 7.00 18.29
CA LYS A 42 -7.16 6.56 19.69
C LYS A 42 -6.38 5.27 19.96
N LEU A 43 -6.36 4.33 19.01
CA LEU A 43 -5.60 3.08 19.14
C LEU A 43 -4.09 3.32 19.23
N ARG A 44 -3.59 4.43 18.69
CA ARG A 44 -2.20 4.86 18.84
C ARG A 44 -1.75 5.01 20.30
N CYS A 45 -2.66 5.29 21.23
CA CYS A 45 -2.35 5.33 22.66
C CYS A 45 -1.97 3.96 23.24
N LEU A 46 -2.34 2.86 22.58
CA LEU A 46 -2.02 1.49 22.99
C LEU A 46 -0.68 0.99 22.42
N GLY A 47 -0.01 1.77 21.57
CA GLY A 47 1.29 1.45 20.97
C GLY A 47 1.39 1.84 19.49
N SER A 48 2.50 1.48 18.86
CA SER A 48 2.82 1.78 17.45
C SER A 48 2.21 0.80 16.43
N GLY A 49 1.18 0.05 16.82
CA GLY A 49 0.59 -0.98 15.97
C GLY A 49 -0.32 -0.45 14.86
N PHE A 50 -0.89 0.74 15.00
CA PHE A 50 -1.80 1.32 14.00
C PHE A 50 -1.39 2.73 13.61
N THR A 51 -1.05 2.90 12.34
CA THR A 51 -0.62 4.18 11.77
C THR A 51 -1.41 4.50 10.52
N LEU A 52 -1.74 5.77 10.34
CA LEU A 52 -2.31 6.31 9.10
C LEU A 52 -1.17 6.86 8.25
N ILE A 53 -1.15 6.46 6.99
CA ILE A 53 -0.20 6.93 5.98
C ILE A 53 -1.00 7.68 4.92
N ASP A 54 -0.67 8.94 4.73
CA ASP A 54 -1.27 9.74 3.66
C ASP A 54 -0.51 9.49 2.35
N LEU A 55 -1.19 8.94 1.34
CA LEU A 55 -0.65 8.85 -0.01
C LEU A 55 -0.96 10.14 -0.78
N PRO A 56 -0.02 10.61 -1.63
CA PRO A 56 -0.23 11.82 -2.43
C PRO A 56 -1.25 11.67 -3.57
N GLY A 57 -1.65 10.43 -3.91
CA GLY A 57 -2.52 10.13 -5.06
C GLY A 57 -4.01 9.99 -4.70
N SER A 58 -4.39 8.91 -4.02
CA SER A 58 -5.81 8.51 -3.96
C SER A 58 -6.41 8.25 -2.57
N GLY A 59 -5.61 8.27 -1.50
CA GLY A 59 -6.19 8.20 -0.15
C GLY A 59 -5.23 7.91 1.00
N GLN A 60 -5.82 7.55 2.14
CA GLN A 60 -5.08 7.14 3.33
C GLN A 60 -4.95 5.62 3.34
N LEU A 61 -3.74 5.14 3.60
CA LEU A 61 -3.45 3.75 3.93
C LEU A 61 -3.42 3.58 5.45
N VAL A 62 -3.88 2.43 5.91
CA VAL A 62 -3.79 2.01 7.30
C VAL A 62 -2.72 0.94 7.40
N GLN A 63 -1.72 1.19 8.23
CA GLN A 63 -0.70 0.22 8.61
C GLN A 63 -1.10 -0.40 9.95
N SER A 64 -1.13 -1.73 9.98
CA SER A 64 -1.53 -2.54 11.14
C SER A 64 -0.37 -3.27 11.83
N VAL A 65 0.82 -3.18 11.26
CA VAL A 65 2.04 -3.80 11.77
C VAL A 65 3.02 -2.69 12.11
N PRO A 66 3.66 -2.72 13.29
CA PRO A 66 4.70 -1.76 13.62
C PRO A 66 5.83 -1.86 12.59
N GLY A 67 6.10 -0.77 11.89
CA GLY A 67 7.20 -0.64 10.93
C GLY A 67 7.39 0.84 10.63
N GLU A 68 8.63 1.32 10.68
CA GLU A 68 8.90 2.72 10.36
C GLU A 68 8.89 2.89 8.86
N MET A 69 7.80 3.50 8.36
CA MET A 69 7.73 3.84 6.95
C MET A 69 8.32 5.22 6.70
N ASN A 70 9.43 5.25 5.95
CA ASN A 70 10.08 6.52 5.59
C ASN A 70 9.32 7.22 4.44
N MET A 71 9.51 8.52 4.29
CA MET A 71 8.88 9.32 3.21
C MET A 71 9.14 8.74 1.81
N ASP A 72 10.27 8.06 1.63
CA ASP A 72 10.63 7.45 0.37
C ASP A 72 9.75 6.24 0.04
N GLN A 73 9.47 5.41 1.03
CA GLN A 73 8.60 4.25 0.86
C GLN A 73 7.16 4.69 0.58
N THR A 74 6.67 5.74 1.26
CA THR A 74 5.37 6.35 0.97
C THR A 74 5.26 6.88 -0.46
N LYS A 75 6.34 7.46 -1.01
CA LYS A 75 6.39 7.92 -2.39
C LYS A 75 6.36 6.77 -3.40
N VAL A 76 7.07 5.68 -3.12
CA VAL A 76 7.03 4.46 -3.94
C VAL A 76 5.60 3.91 -3.98
N LEU A 77 4.92 3.83 -2.83
CA LEU A 77 3.52 3.39 -2.76
C LEU A 77 2.57 4.32 -3.54
N GLY A 78 2.76 5.64 -3.46
CA GLY A 78 1.96 6.59 -4.25
C GLY A 78 2.19 6.48 -5.76
N LEU A 79 3.41 6.14 -6.18
CA LEU A 79 3.72 5.85 -7.59
C LEU A 79 3.07 4.54 -8.04
N ALA A 80 3.19 3.48 -7.23
CA ALA A 80 2.54 2.20 -7.50
C ALA A 80 1.03 2.35 -7.64
N GLU A 81 0.40 3.16 -6.77
CA GLU A 81 -1.03 3.46 -6.85
C GLU A 81 -1.42 4.09 -8.20
N SER A 82 -0.61 5.05 -8.67
CA SER A 82 -0.82 5.71 -9.98
C SER A 82 -0.60 4.76 -11.16
N SER A 83 0.24 3.74 -11.00
CA SER A 83 0.61 2.78 -12.02
C SER A 83 -0.16 1.45 -11.94
N GLY A 84 -1.25 1.39 -11.17
CA GLY A 84 -2.09 0.18 -11.09
C GLY A 84 -1.52 -0.91 -10.18
N ALA A 85 -0.91 -0.52 -9.07
CA ALA A 85 -0.29 -1.37 -8.04
C ALA A 85 1.00 -2.09 -8.47
N CYS A 86 1.65 -1.67 -9.55
CA CYS A 86 2.93 -2.20 -9.99
C CYS A 86 3.98 -1.11 -10.23
N VAL A 87 5.24 -1.47 -10.02
CA VAL A 87 6.41 -0.66 -10.39
C VAL A 87 7.35 -1.58 -11.16
N SER A 88 7.49 -1.37 -12.47
CA SER A 88 8.33 -2.21 -13.32
C SER A 88 9.72 -1.62 -13.55
N ARG A 89 10.74 -2.47 -13.41
CA ARG A 89 12.09 -2.30 -13.94
C ARG A 89 12.10 -2.92 -15.33
N THR A 90 12.60 -2.22 -16.35
CA THR A 90 13.02 -2.86 -17.61
C THR A 90 14.53 -2.73 -17.71
N GLY A 91 15.19 -3.80 -18.19
CA GLY A 91 16.63 -4.05 -18.15
C GLY A 91 17.57 -3.02 -18.78
N ASN A 92 17.04 -1.92 -19.32
CA ASN A 92 17.83 -0.80 -19.79
C ASN A 92 17.33 0.49 -19.09
N ASP A 93 17.65 0.64 -17.80
CA ASP A 93 17.67 1.95 -17.11
C ASP A 93 16.30 2.62 -16.81
N LYS A 94 15.15 1.92 -17.00
CA LYS A 94 13.82 2.56 -16.87
C LYS A 94 13.34 2.79 -15.44
N LEU A 95 13.83 2.04 -14.46
CA LEU A 95 13.52 2.32 -13.06
C LEU A 95 14.21 3.63 -12.65
N CYS A 96 15.44 3.84 -13.12
CA CYS A 96 16.11 5.13 -13.08
C CYS A 96 15.24 6.20 -13.74
N PHE A 97 14.76 6.03 -14.97
CA PHE A 97 13.99 7.05 -15.70
C PHE A 97 12.69 7.53 -14.99
N TYR A 98 11.91 6.63 -14.38
CA TYR A 98 10.68 7.01 -13.67
C TYR A 98 10.95 7.76 -12.36
N PHE A 99 11.96 7.34 -11.60
CA PHE A 99 12.33 7.91 -10.29
C PHE A 99 13.33 9.07 -10.34
N THR A 100 14.04 9.30 -11.46
CA THR A 100 14.99 10.43 -11.67
C THR A 100 14.43 11.55 -12.54
N ASN A 101 13.69 11.23 -13.61
CA ASN A 101 13.33 12.19 -14.67
C ASN A 101 11.84 12.56 -14.69
N LEU A 102 10.92 11.67 -14.29
CA LEU A 102 9.48 11.92 -14.43
C LEU A 102 8.78 12.49 -13.19
N ARG A 103 9.20 12.14 -11.96
CA ARG A 103 8.43 12.51 -10.75
C ARG A 103 9.24 12.86 -9.50
N PHE A 104 10.44 12.31 -9.33
CA PHE A 104 11.31 12.58 -8.19
C PHE A 104 12.74 12.74 -8.70
N SER A 105 13.60 13.45 -7.97
CA SER A 105 15.03 13.59 -8.32
C SER A 105 15.84 12.63 -7.46
N TRP A 106 15.64 11.32 -7.64
CA TRP A 106 16.25 10.27 -6.79
C TRP A 106 17.36 9.53 -7.51
N THR A 107 18.36 9.06 -6.76
CA THR A 107 19.36 8.11 -7.27
C THR A 107 18.79 6.70 -7.33
N GLU A 108 19.34 5.86 -8.20
CA GLU A 108 18.95 4.45 -8.34
C GLU A 108 19.06 3.70 -7.01
N GLU A 109 20.18 3.88 -6.31
CA GLU A 109 20.45 3.26 -5.00
C GLU A 109 19.38 3.60 -3.96
N ARG A 110 18.89 4.84 -3.95
CA ARG A 110 17.84 5.29 -3.03
C ARG A 110 16.49 4.63 -3.36
N ALA A 111 16.15 4.55 -4.64
CA ALA A 111 14.92 3.88 -5.08
C ALA A 111 14.97 2.37 -4.77
N LEU A 112 16.11 1.72 -5.03
CA LEU A 112 16.32 0.31 -4.70
C LEU A 112 16.28 0.05 -3.20
N ALA A 113 16.89 0.92 -2.38
CA ALA A 113 16.83 0.78 -0.93
C ALA A 113 15.38 0.85 -0.40
N ALA A 114 14.57 1.78 -0.92
CA ALA A 114 13.16 1.89 -0.56
C ALA A 114 12.35 0.65 -1.00
N LEU A 115 12.59 0.14 -2.21
CA LEU A 115 11.93 -1.08 -2.71
C LEU A 115 12.35 -2.33 -1.93
N ASN A 116 13.63 -2.49 -1.65
CA ASN A 116 14.16 -3.61 -0.87
C ASN A 116 13.57 -3.65 0.54
N TYR A 117 13.41 -2.48 1.18
CA TYR A 117 12.73 -2.40 2.47
C TYR A 117 11.28 -2.89 2.37
N LEU A 118 10.52 -2.44 1.36
CA LEU A 118 9.13 -2.86 1.16
C LEU A 118 9.00 -4.37 0.85
N LEU A 119 10.00 -4.96 0.20
CA LEU A 119 10.08 -6.42 0.01
C LEU A 119 10.37 -7.16 1.32
N GLN A 120 11.33 -6.66 2.11
CA GLN A 120 11.71 -7.27 3.40
C GLN A 120 10.56 -7.26 4.41
N GLU A 121 9.76 -6.20 4.42
CA GLU A 121 8.56 -6.08 5.23
C GLU A 121 7.35 -6.88 4.67
N GLY A 122 7.51 -7.52 3.51
CA GLY A 122 6.47 -8.32 2.87
C GLY A 122 5.30 -7.49 2.30
N MET A 123 5.51 -6.20 2.06
CA MET A 123 4.52 -5.28 1.48
C MET A 123 4.54 -5.31 -0.05
N ALA A 124 5.65 -5.74 -0.65
CA ALA A 124 5.83 -5.87 -2.09
C ALA A 124 6.16 -7.31 -2.48
N TRP A 125 5.75 -7.72 -3.67
CA TRP A 125 6.12 -8.98 -4.31
C TRP A 125 6.97 -8.69 -5.54
N ILE A 126 7.97 -9.52 -5.77
CA ILE A 126 8.82 -9.44 -6.95
C ILE A 126 8.36 -10.48 -7.98
N ASP A 127 8.19 -10.03 -9.21
CA ASP A 127 7.88 -10.85 -10.37
C ASP A 127 8.98 -10.62 -11.40
N ASP A 128 9.90 -11.58 -11.50
CA ASP A 128 11.00 -11.53 -12.45
C ASP A 128 10.61 -12.35 -13.68
N GLU A 129 10.25 -11.65 -14.75
CA GLU A 129 9.90 -12.30 -16.00
C GLU A 129 11.19 -12.80 -16.65
N ASN A 130 11.51 -14.06 -16.33
CA ASN A 130 12.76 -14.73 -16.70
C ASN A 130 12.83 -14.92 -18.24
N GLY A 131 13.20 -13.86 -18.96
CA GLY A 131 13.28 -13.83 -20.42
C GLY A 131 13.25 -12.43 -21.05
N SER A 132 12.63 -11.42 -20.43
CA SER A 132 12.48 -10.05 -20.99
C SER A 132 13.40 -9.00 -20.37
N GLY A 133 14.14 -9.37 -19.32
CA GLY A 133 14.97 -8.46 -18.53
C GLY A 133 14.14 -7.43 -17.74
N SER A 134 12.84 -7.65 -17.58
CA SER A 134 11.97 -6.76 -16.82
C SER A 134 11.55 -7.41 -15.50
N THR A 135 11.80 -6.71 -14.39
CA THR A 135 11.46 -7.13 -13.04
C THR A 135 10.35 -6.22 -12.52
N SER A 136 9.18 -6.76 -12.20
CA SER A 136 8.05 -5.99 -11.69
C SER A 136 7.86 -6.17 -10.19
N TYR A 137 7.62 -5.05 -9.50
CA TYR A 137 7.29 -5.03 -8.08
C TYR A 137 5.80 -4.76 -7.92
N TRP A 138 5.08 -5.71 -7.34
CA TRP A 138 3.64 -5.67 -7.14
C TRP A 138 3.31 -5.37 -5.69
N PHE A 139 2.28 -4.55 -5.46
CA PHE A 139 1.83 -4.16 -4.12
C PHE A 139 0.41 -4.67 -3.88
N PRO A 140 0.23 -5.83 -3.22
CA PRO A 140 -1.07 -6.44 -3.03
C PRO A 140 -2.08 -5.55 -2.29
N SER A 141 -1.60 -4.69 -1.39
CA SER A 141 -2.42 -3.72 -0.65
C SER A 141 -3.10 -2.67 -1.54
N LEU A 142 -2.60 -2.46 -2.75
CA LEU A 142 -3.13 -1.49 -3.72
C LEU A 142 -4.00 -2.15 -4.78
N PHE A 143 -4.16 -3.48 -4.75
CA PHE A 143 -5.07 -4.18 -5.65
C PHE A 143 -6.50 -3.77 -5.36
N LYS A 144 -7.11 -3.05 -6.29
CA LYS A 144 -8.54 -2.78 -6.25
C LYS A 144 -9.27 -4.08 -6.55
N ILE A 145 -9.60 -4.84 -5.51
CA ILE A 145 -10.56 -5.93 -5.63
C ILE A 145 -11.91 -5.28 -5.92
N THR A 146 -12.25 -5.19 -7.20
CA THR A 146 -13.59 -4.81 -7.62
C THR A 146 -14.53 -5.95 -7.19
N SER A 147 -15.11 -5.84 -5.99
CA SER A 147 -16.21 -6.71 -5.62
C SER A 147 -17.37 -6.37 -6.55
N LYS A 148 -17.50 -7.12 -7.65
CA LYS A 148 -18.74 -7.14 -8.43
C LYS A 148 -19.84 -7.55 -7.47
N SER A 149 -20.66 -6.59 -7.07
CA SER A 149 -21.94 -6.83 -6.45
C SER A 149 -22.85 -7.45 -7.50
N THR A 150 -22.70 -8.76 -7.70
CA THR A 150 -23.71 -9.55 -8.42
C THR A 150 -24.85 -9.79 -7.44
N LYS A 151 -25.78 -8.83 -7.38
CA LYS A 151 -27.13 -9.11 -6.90
C LYS A 151 -27.79 -10.04 -7.93
N VAL A 152 -28.05 -11.27 -7.52
CA VAL A 152 -29.03 -12.16 -8.16
C VAL A 152 -30.33 -12.01 -7.39
#